data_AF-A0A914EUF5-F1
#
_entry.id   AF-A0A914EUF5-F1
#
_cell.length_a   1.000
_cell.length_b   1.000
_cell.length_c   1.000
_cell.angle_alpha   90.00
_cell.angle_beta   90.00
_cell.angle_gamma   90.00
#
_symmetry.space_group_name_H-M   'P 1'
#
loop_
_entity.id
_entity.type
_entity.pdbx_description
1 polymer ?
#
loop_
_entity_poly.entity_id
_entity_poly.type
_entity_poly.pdbx_seq_one_letter_code
_entity_poly.pdbx_strand_id
1 'polypeptide(L)'
;RLTPLQTCAHPFLDELRNPATKLPSGKALPPLFDFTLQELSIEPALNRVLIPGYTGTLPLISGATEASGNNSLTGSVSQKEKESGNDTDRTQE
;
A
#
# COMPACT_ATOMS: atom_id res chain seq x y z
N ARG A 1 28.32 3.48 13.82
CA ARG A 1 27.75 4.26 12.70
C ARG A 1 26.74 3.37 11.99
N LEU A 2 25.58 3.90 11.62
CA LEU A 2 24.59 3.17 10.82
C LEU A 2 25.05 3.13 9.36
N THR A 3 24.67 2.08 8.63
CA THR A 3 24.81 2.09 7.17
C THR A 3 23.86 3.14 6.57
N PRO A 4 24.10 3.60 5.33
CA PRO A 4 23.16 4.49 4.66
C PRO A 4 21.73 3.92 4.61
N LEU A 5 21.56 2.63 4.28
CA LEU A 5 20.24 1.98 4.24
C LEU A 5 19.58 1.89 5.61
N GLN A 6 20.34 1.56 6.66
CA GLN A 6 19.82 1.55 8.03
C GLN A 6 19.41 2.95 8.50
N THR A 7 20.16 3.97 8.09
CA THR A 7 19.82 5.37 8.38
C THR A 7 18.54 5.77 7.64
N CYS A 8 18.40 5.37 6.38
CA CYS A 8 17.16 5.55 5.64
C CYS A 8 16.00 4.87 6.36
N ALA A 9 16.17 3.67 6.91
CA ALA A 9 15.16 2.93 7.69
C ALA A 9 14.91 3.47 9.12
N HIS A 10 15.59 4.55 9.53
CA HIS A 10 15.48 5.07 10.90
C HIS A 10 14.12 5.78 11.13
N PRO A 11 13.51 5.69 12.34
CA PRO A 11 12.23 6.32 12.66
C PRO A 11 12.20 7.85 12.50
N PHE A 12 13.37 8.49 12.60
CA PHE A 12 13.49 9.94 12.35
C PHE A 12 12.97 10.36 10.97
N LEU A 13 13.05 9.46 9.97
CA LEU A 13 12.57 9.71 8.61
C LEU A 13 11.14 9.18 8.37
N ASP A 14 10.44 8.69 9.40
CA ASP A 14 9.06 8.19 9.26
C ASP A 14 8.09 9.27 8.80
N GLU A 15 8.32 10.52 9.18
CA GLU A 15 7.53 11.65 8.68
C GLU A 15 7.64 11.76 7.16
N LEU A 16 8.81 11.54 6.57
CA LEU A 16 8.99 11.59 5.11
C LEU A 16 8.29 10.43 4.39
N ARG A 17 8.00 9.33 5.10
CA ARG A 17 7.19 8.21 4.60
C ARG A 17 5.69 8.47 4.68
N ASN A 18 5.25 9.55 5.30
CA ASN A 18 3.83 9.87 5.32
C ASN A 18 3.45 10.60 4.02
N PRO A 19 2.49 10.09 3.23
CA PRO A 19 2.07 10.75 1.99
C PRO A 19 1.47 12.16 2.20
N ALA A 20 1.05 12.49 3.43
CA ALA A 20 0.57 13.83 3.77
C ALA A 20 1.69 14.84 4.01
N THR A 21 2.95 14.40 4.17
CA THR A 21 4.09 15.27 4.46
C THR A 21 4.45 16.12 3.26
N LYS A 22 4.72 17.39 3.52
CA LYS A 22 5.03 18.40 2.51
C LYS A 22 6.24 19.20 2.95
N LEU A 23 6.91 19.80 1.97
CA LEU A 23 7.94 20.79 2.24
C LEU A 23 7.33 21.97 3.01
N PRO A 24 8.13 22.75 3.77
CA PRO A 24 7.66 23.97 4.44
C PRO A 24 7.01 24.99 3.49
N SER A 25 7.30 24.90 2.18
CA SER A 25 6.68 25.70 1.13
C SER A 25 5.28 25.22 0.70
N GLY A 26 4.79 24.11 1.25
CA GLY A 26 3.54 23.45 0.87
C GLY A 26 3.63 22.56 -0.37
N LYS A 27 4.79 22.46 -1.01
CA LYS A 27 5.02 21.57 -2.16
C LYS A 27 5.18 20.10 -1.72
N ALA A 28 4.85 19.17 -2.61
CA ALA A 28 5.10 17.75 -2.40
C ALA A 28 6.61 17.47 -2.28
N LEU A 29 6.95 16.41 -1.56
CA LEU A 29 8.32 15.90 -1.48
C LEU A 29 8.76 15.37 -2.86
N PRO A 30 10.05 15.48 -3.23
CA PRO A 30 10.59 14.77 -4.37
C PRO A 30 10.50 13.24 -4.17
N PRO A 31 10.80 12.40 -5.18
CA PRO A 31 10.99 10.97 -4.97
C PRO A 31 12.08 10.73 -3.91
N LEU A 32 11.73 9.97 -2.85
CA LEU A 32 12.63 9.68 -1.72
C LEU A 32 12.89 8.18 -1.51
N PHE A 33 12.07 7.32 -2.10
CA PHE A 33 12.01 5.88 -1.82
C PHE A 33 12.01 5.04 -3.11
N ASP A 34 12.64 5.54 -4.16
CA ASP A 34 12.80 4.95 -5.48
C ASP A 34 14.05 4.06 -5.57
N PHE A 35 14.22 3.16 -4.60
CA PHE A 35 15.37 2.24 -4.56
C PHE A 35 15.34 1.25 -5.72
N THR A 36 16.50 1.04 -6.32
CA THR A 36 16.72 0.02 -7.35
C THR A 36 16.75 -1.38 -6.74
N LEU A 37 16.55 -2.41 -7.57
CA LEU A 37 16.68 -3.81 -7.15
C LEU A 37 18.08 -4.11 -6.57
N GLN A 38 19.13 -3.47 -7.10
CA GLN A 38 20.48 -3.64 -6.60
C GLN A 38 20.61 -3.07 -5.18
N GLU A 39 20.06 -1.89 -4.90
CA GLU A 39 20.10 -1.30 -3.55
C GLU A 39 19.29 -2.12 -2.54
N LEU A 40 18.10 -2.59 -2.94
CA LEU A 40 17.25 -3.45 -2.12
C LEU A 40 17.82 -4.86 -1.89
N SER A 41 18.78 -5.29 -2.72
CA SER A 41 19.47 -6.57 -2.56
C SER A 41 20.55 -6.53 -1.47
N ILE A 42 21.04 -5.33 -1.10
CA ILE A 42 22.11 -5.16 -0.10
C ILE A 42 21.62 -5.58 1.29
N GLU A 43 20.40 -5.16 1.69
CA GLU A 43 19.85 -5.46 3.00
C GLU A 43 18.32 -5.73 2.92
N PRO A 44 17.91 -6.92 2.43
CA PRO A 44 16.51 -7.22 2.12
C PRO A 44 15.56 -7.12 3.32
N ALA A 45 16.09 -7.27 4.53
CA ALA A 45 15.34 -7.14 5.78
C ALA A 45 14.73 -5.73 5.96
N LEU A 46 15.35 -4.70 5.38
CA LEU A 46 14.90 -3.31 5.50
C LEU A 46 13.88 -2.91 4.43
N ASN A 47 13.67 -3.72 3.39
CA ASN A 47 12.84 -3.36 2.23
C ASN A 47 11.40 -2.96 2.62
N ARG A 48 10.84 -3.58 3.66
CA ARG A 48 9.51 -3.24 4.19
C ARG A 48 9.43 -1.83 4.80
N VAL A 49 10.54 -1.31 5.30
CA VAL A 49 10.65 0.03 5.89
C VAL A 49 11.10 1.05 4.83
N LEU A 50 11.93 0.61 3.88
CA LEU A 50 12.46 1.46 2.80
C LEU A 50 11.45 1.73 1.69
N ILE A 51 10.48 0.83 1.45
CA ILE A 51 9.45 0.97 0.40
C ILE A 51 8.07 1.13 1.07
N PRO A 52 7.58 2.36 1.25
CA PRO A 52 6.23 2.60 1.77
C PRO A 52 5.14 2.07 0.84
N GLY A 53 4.03 1.57 1.38
CA GLY A 53 2.98 0.89 0.60
C GLY A 53 2.32 1.70 -0.53
N TYR A 54 2.48 3.03 -0.56
CA TYR A 54 1.96 3.89 -1.62
C TYR A 54 2.96 4.09 -2.78
N THR A 55 4.24 3.77 -2.64
CA THR A 55 5.23 4.02 -3.71
C THR A 55 5.10 3.06 -4.90
N GLY A 56 4.31 1.99 -4.75
CA GLY A 56 3.94 1.08 -5.83
C GLY A 56 2.91 1.64 -6.82
N THR A 57 2.27 2.78 -6.51
CA THR A 57 1.45 3.50 -7.49
C THR A 57 2.32 4.58 -8.13
N LEU A 58 3.00 4.26 -9.22
CA LEU A 58 3.68 5.32 -9.98
C LEU A 58 2.61 6.31 -10.46
N PRO A 59 2.66 7.59 -10.09
CA PRO A 59 1.82 8.57 -10.74
C PRO A 59 2.47 8.79 -12.11
N LEU A 60 1.87 8.18 -13.13
CA LEU A 60 1.98 8.70 -14.49
C LEU A 60 1.77 10.21 -14.40
N ILE A 61 2.85 10.97 -14.62
CA ILE A 61 2.89 12.41 -14.90
C ILE A 61 1.52 13.10 -14.80
N SER A 62 1.22 13.74 -13.68
CA SER A 62 0.06 14.63 -13.60
C SER A 62 0.34 15.75 -12.62
N GLY A 63 0.80 16.86 -13.18
CA GLY A 63 0.43 18.16 -12.63
C GLY A 63 -1.08 18.33 -12.80
N ALA A 64 -1.85 17.76 -11.88
CA ALA A 64 -3.30 17.90 -11.75
C ALA A 64 -3.67 17.19 -10.43
N THR A 65 -3.83 17.94 -9.34
CA THR A 65 -5.15 18.30 -8.81
C THR A 65 -5.85 17.15 -8.08
N GLU A 66 -6.06 17.41 -6.79
CA GLU A 66 -7.23 17.03 -5.98
C GLU A 66 -7.15 15.78 -5.11
N ALA A 67 -7.57 16.01 -3.88
CA ALA A 67 -7.71 15.06 -2.81
C ALA A 67 -8.73 13.97 -3.16
N SER A 68 -8.50 12.76 -2.66
CA SER A 68 -9.60 11.86 -2.34
C SER A 68 -9.14 10.93 -1.24
N GLY A 69 -9.44 11.32 -0.01
CA GLY A 69 -9.29 10.46 1.15
C GLY A 69 -10.40 9.43 1.12
N ASN A 70 -10.09 8.19 0.75
CA ASN A 70 -11.02 7.07 0.88
C ASN A 70 -10.35 5.96 1.67
N ASN A 71 -10.54 6.01 2.98
CA ASN A 71 -10.45 4.84 3.84
C ASN A 71 -11.63 3.92 3.47
N SER A 72 -11.35 2.74 2.92
CA SER A 72 -12.33 1.66 2.85
C SER A 72 -11.68 0.34 3.26
N LEU A 73 -11.68 0.14 4.56
CA LEU A 73 -11.80 -1.19 5.17
C LEU A 73 -13.08 -1.83 4.62
N THR A 74 -12.98 -2.92 3.86
CA THR A 74 -14.12 -3.84 3.64
C THR A 74 -13.67 -5.28 3.85
N GLY A 75 -13.51 -5.66 5.11
CA GLY A 75 -13.91 -7.00 5.52
C GLY A 75 -15.43 -7.03 5.52
N SER A 76 -16.04 -7.89 4.72
CA SER A 76 -17.45 -8.26 4.85
C SER A 76 -17.65 -9.66 4.27
N VAL A 77 -17.67 -10.62 5.20
CA VAL A 77 -18.32 -11.91 5.06
C VAL A 77 -19.83 -11.66 4.83
N SER A 78 -20.41 -12.30 3.81
CA SER A 78 -21.85 -12.57 3.64
C SER A 78 -21.95 -13.60 2.50
N GLN A 79 -22.18 -14.90 2.73
CA GLN A 79 -23.47 -15.51 3.07
C GLN A 79 -24.65 -14.82 2.39
N LYS A 80 -25.27 -15.48 1.40
CA LYS A 80 -26.67 -15.99 1.47
C LYS A 80 -27.19 -16.40 0.08
N GLU A 81 -27.45 -17.70 -0.03
CA GLU A 81 -28.58 -18.42 -0.64
C GLU A 81 -29.29 -17.83 -1.87
N LYS A 82 -29.48 -18.69 -2.88
CA LYS A 82 -30.77 -18.79 -3.56
C LYS A 82 -31.13 -20.23 -3.92
N GLU A 83 -32.17 -20.65 -3.22
CA GLU A 83 -33.03 -21.81 -3.41
C GLU A 83 -33.74 -21.77 -4.77
N SER A 84 -33.80 -22.91 -5.46
CA SER A 84 -34.87 -23.21 -6.41
C SER A 84 -35.21 -24.68 -6.23
N GLY A 85 -36.30 -24.94 -5.52
CA GLY A 85 -36.92 -26.25 -5.45
C GLY A 85 -37.50 -26.68 -6.80
N ASN A 86 -37.66 -27.99 -6.92
CA ASN A 86 -38.74 -28.74 -7.56
C ASN A 86 -38.40 -30.23 -7.30
N ASP A 87 -39.18 -30.92 -6.47
CA ASP A 87 -40.16 -31.94 -6.91
C ASP A 87 -39.45 -33.19 -7.49
N THR A 88 -39.56 -34.44 -7.02
CA THR A 88 -40.68 -35.18 -6.43
C THR A 88 -40.15 -36.55 -5.92
N ASP A 89 -40.55 -36.94 -4.70
CA ASP A 89 -41.04 -38.27 -4.29
C ASP A 89 -40.80 -39.49 -5.21
N ARG A 90 -40.02 -40.50 -4.78
CA ARG A 90 -40.41 -41.93 -4.64
C ARG A 90 -39.26 -42.95 -4.62
N THR A 91 -39.27 -43.71 -3.53
CA THR A 91 -39.18 -45.17 -3.44
C THR A 91 -37.82 -45.88 -3.53
N GLN A 92 -37.57 -46.60 -2.44
CA GLN A 92 -36.61 -47.67 -2.22
C GLN A 92 -36.88 -48.87 -3.13
N GLU A 93 -35.82 -49.47 -3.67
CA GLU A 93 -35.60 -50.92 -3.65
C GLU A 93 -34.09 -51.19 -3.59
#